data_AF-A0A832A5L7-F1
#
_entry.id   AF-A0A832A5L7-F1
#
_cell.length_a   1.000
_cell.length_b   1.000
_cell.length_c   1.000
_cell.angle_alpha   90.00
_cell.angle_beta   90.00
_cell.angle_gamma   90.00
#
_symmetry.space_group_name_H-M   'P 1'
#
loop_
_entity.id
_entity.type
_entity.pdbx_description
1 polymer ?
#
loop_
_entity_poly.entity_id
_entity_poly.type
_entity_poly.pdbx_seq_one_letter_code
_entity_poly.pdbx_strand_id
1 'polypeptide(L)'
;MKISKKTILSFIIIFLALTIFSYTKAQNTIDSISNPEISNEEIIAENLEVKEPSLLPDNPFYFLKEWIRNIRMTFTSDETKKADLENKFSNERLVELKKMIENKSNPDVIKKATEKYQEAINKIKERVDKIKENTEEKKVNSFLEKFTNHQILHQRILEKLEGKVPEEVLEKIKETRERHIEKFSEVMQKLEKNKDKIVERIENIIEKNQTNNRIIERINQKMPDDVRTKINARIQKREKNK
;
A
#
# COMPACT_ATOMS: atom_id res chain seq x y z
N MET A 1 28.21 40.38 26.02
CA MET A 1 29.30 39.60 25.41
C MET A 1 29.24 39.79 23.90
N LYS A 2 30.14 40.60 23.31
CA LYS A 2 30.17 40.89 21.87
C LYS A 2 31.01 39.82 21.16
N ILE A 3 30.36 38.96 20.39
CA ILE A 3 31.03 37.93 19.58
C ILE A 3 31.54 38.62 18.30
N SER A 4 32.85 38.56 18.05
CA SER A 4 33.47 39.23 16.90
C SER A 4 33.32 38.40 15.62
N LYS A 5 33.15 39.06 14.47
CA LYS A 5 32.90 38.42 13.16
C LYS A 5 34.03 37.47 12.69
N LYS A 6 35.20 37.47 13.34
CA LYS A 6 36.32 36.57 13.02
C LYS A 6 36.18 35.16 13.61
N THR A 7 35.36 34.93 14.64
CA THR A 7 35.13 33.58 15.18
C THR A 7 34.04 32.80 14.44
N ILE A 8 33.23 33.48 13.62
CA ILE A 8 32.19 32.85 12.77
C ILE A 8 32.80 32.30 11.46
N LEU A 9 33.92 32.87 10.99
CA LEU A 9 34.55 32.45 9.73
C LEU A 9 35.50 31.24 9.89
N SER A 10 35.92 30.91 11.11
CA SER A 10 36.79 29.74 11.38
C SER A 10 36.00 28.42 11.51
N PHE A 11 34.69 28.46 11.69
CA PHE A 11 33.83 27.26 11.77
C PHE A 11 33.26 26.81 10.41
N ILE A 12 33.40 27.63 9.36
CA ILE A 12 32.87 27.34 8.01
C ILE A 12 33.91 26.63 7.12
N ILE A 13 35.18 26.58 7.53
CA ILE A 13 36.27 25.96 6.76
C ILE A 13 36.65 24.56 7.28
N ILE A 14 36.15 24.16 8.47
CA ILE A 14 36.40 22.85 9.09
C ILE A 14 35.08 22.06 9.21
N PHE A 15 34.36 21.92 8.11
CA PHE A 15 33.56 20.71 7.81
C PHE A 15 33.23 20.62 6.30
N LEU A 16 34.09 21.22 5.46
CA LEU A 16 34.07 21.11 4.00
C LEU A 16 35.15 20.13 3.50
N ALA A 17 35.60 19.21 4.36
CA ALA A 17 36.66 18.25 4.07
C ALA A 17 36.34 16.88 4.67
N LEU A 18 35.34 16.20 4.11
CA LEU A 18 35.14 14.74 4.20
C LEU A 18 34.10 14.30 3.16
N THR A 19 34.37 14.61 1.89
CA THR A 19 33.63 14.06 0.75
C THR A 19 34.59 13.44 -0.25
N ILE A 20 35.18 12.31 0.12
CA ILE A 20 35.63 11.30 -0.84
C ILE A 20 35.40 9.93 -0.18
N PHE A 21 34.16 9.46 -0.24
CA PHE A 21 33.91 8.02 -0.11
C PHE A 21 33.48 7.55 -1.49
N SER A 22 34.35 6.73 -2.10
CA SER A 22 34.21 6.18 -3.44
C SER A 22 32.87 5.45 -3.57
N TYR A 23 32.00 5.94 -4.46
CA TYR A 23 30.89 5.15 -4.96
C TYR A 23 31.43 4.13 -5.97
N THR A 24 31.75 2.93 -5.50
CA THR A 24 31.86 1.77 -6.39
C THR A 24 30.46 1.30 -6.74
N LYS A 25 30.04 1.48 -8.00
CA LYS A 25 28.90 0.74 -8.55
C LYS A 25 29.33 -0.73 -8.68
N ALA A 26 28.96 -1.55 -7.70
CA ALA A 26 28.92 -2.99 -7.87
C ALA A 26 27.75 -3.31 -8.81
N GLN A 27 28.08 -3.51 -10.09
CA GLN A 27 27.15 -4.00 -11.08
C GLN A 27 27.10 -5.53 -10.93
N ASN A 28 26.21 -6.02 -10.07
CA ASN A 28 25.91 -7.44 -10.01
C ASN A 28 25.14 -7.81 -11.28
N THR A 29 25.85 -8.49 -12.17
CA THR A 29 25.29 -9.30 -13.25
C THR A 29 24.35 -10.33 -12.63
N ILE A 30 23.05 -10.18 -12.89
CA ILE A 30 22.09 -11.26 -12.67
C ILE A 30 22.26 -12.20 -13.86
N ASP A 31 22.91 -13.33 -13.61
CA ASP A 31 22.90 -14.46 -14.54
C ASP A 31 21.45 -14.94 -14.67
N SER A 32 20.95 -14.79 -15.88
CA SER A 32 19.69 -15.30 -16.37
C SER A 32 19.67 -16.83 -16.26
N ILE A 33 18.93 -17.36 -15.28
CA ILE A 33 18.37 -18.71 -15.39
C ILE A 33 16.92 -18.53 -15.83
N SER A 34 16.69 -18.92 -17.07
CA SER A 34 15.42 -19.00 -17.75
C SER A 34 14.40 -19.83 -16.96
N ASN A 35 13.33 -19.20 -16.51
CA ASN A 35 12.05 -19.85 -16.31
C ASN A 35 10.97 -18.95 -16.94
N PRO A 36 10.16 -19.44 -17.90
CA PRO A 36 9.21 -18.60 -18.60
C PRO A 36 7.90 -18.57 -17.82
N GLU A 37 7.62 -17.51 -17.05
CA GLU A 37 6.27 -16.96 -16.80
C GLU A 37 6.25 -15.90 -15.68
N ILE A 38 5.34 -14.92 -15.86
CA ILE A 38 4.93 -13.82 -14.97
C ILE A 38 5.81 -12.56 -15.07
N SER A 39 5.20 -11.45 -15.49
CA SER A 39 5.78 -10.11 -15.36
C SER A 39 6.00 -9.77 -13.88
N ASN A 40 7.18 -10.13 -13.40
CA ASN A 40 7.67 -9.94 -12.03
C ASN A 40 8.22 -8.53 -11.82
N GLU A 41 7.47 -7.49 -12.17
CA GLU A 41 7.82 -6.16 -11.64
C GLU A 41 7.70 -6.21 -10.11
N GLU A 42 8.80 -5.87 -9.45
CA GLU A 42 8.82 -5.73 -8.00
C GLU A 42 7.98 -4.51 -7.61
N ILE A 43 7.04 -4.71 -6.68
CA ILE A 43 6.24 -3.60 -6.16
C ILE A 43 7.09 -2.92 -5.08
N ILE A 44 7.41 -1.65 -5.33
CA ILE A 44 8.18 -0.76 -4.46
C ILE A 44 7.27 0.26 -3.78
N ALA A 45 7.77 0.93 -2.73
CA ALA A 45 7.01 1.89 -1.95
C ALA A 45 6.38 3.01 -2.82
N GLU A 46 7.09 3.44 -3.85
CA GLU A 46 6.69 4.51 -4.76
C GLU A 46 5.43 4.17 -5.55
N ASN A 47 5.20 2.88 -5.88
CA ASN A 47 3.98 2.45 -6.55
C ASN A 47 2.72 2.66 -5.67
N LEU A 48 2.91 2.75 -4.35
CA LEU A 48 1.88 3.02 -3.35
C LEU A 48 1.88 4.48 -2.87
N GLU A 49 2.56 5.40 -3.57
CA GLU A 49 2.68 6.81 -3.18
C GLU A 49 3.23 7.02 -1.76
N VAL A 50 4.05 6.09 -1.28
CA VAL A 50 4.75 6.15 0.01
C VAL A 50 6.26 6.03 -0.20
N LYS A 51 7.02 6.30 0.86
CA LYS A 51 8.48 6.17 0.85
C LYS A 51 8.88 4.86 1.51
N GLU A 52 10.06 4.37 1.13
CA GLU A 52 10.70 3.27 1.84
C GLU A 52 10.84 3.57 3.35
N PRO A 53 10.54 2.60 4.23
CA PRO A 53 10.45 2.85 5.66
C PRO A 53 11.84 2.97 6.27
N SER A 54 12.11 4.12 6.90
CA SER A 54 13.33 4.33 7.71
C SER A 54 13.23 3.74 9.13
N LEU A 55 12.01 3.49 9.61
CA LEU A 55 11.71 2.93 10.93
C LEU A 55 10.68 1.81 10.76
N LEU A 56 10.97 0.66 11.38
CA LEU A 56 10.12 -0.52 11.40
C LEU A 56 9.46 -0.71 12.77
N PRO A 57 8.36 -1.48 12.85
CA PRO A 57 7.66 -1.78 14.11
C PRO A 57 8.50 -2.42 15.23
N ASP A 58 9.63 -3.06 14.91
CA ASP A 58 10.58 -3.61 15.88
C ASP A 58 11.53 -2.56 16.49
N ASN A 59 11.51 -1.33 15.97
CA ASN A 59 12.33 -0.23 16.48
C ASN A 59 11.69 0.44 17.71
N PRO A 60 12.44 0.71 18.80
CA PRO A 60 11.90 1.33 20.01
C PRO A 60 11.33 2.73 19.80
N PHE A 61 11.71 3.45 18.74
CA PHE A 61 11.19 4.78 18.40
C PHE A 61 9.99 4.74 17.44
N TYR A 62 9.46 3.56 17.11
CA TYR A 62 8.30 3.44 16.22
C TYR A 62 7.05 4.17 16.74
N PHE A 63 6.92 4.33 18.06
CA PHE A 63 5.83 5.11 18.67
C PHE A 63 5.75 6.54 18.13
N LEU A 64 6.86 7.14 17.68
CA LEU A 64 6.88 8.48 17.10
C LEU A 64 6.11 8.52 15.77
N LYS A 65 6.18 7.45 14.95
CA LYS A 65 5.37 7.34 13.74
C LYS A 65 3.89 7.33 14.07
N GLU A 66 3.48 6.51 15.03
CA GLU A 66 2.07 6.43 15.47
C GLU A 66 1.58 7.77 16.03
N TRP A 67 2.41 8.47 16.81
CA TRP A 67 2.10 9.82 17.29
C TRP A 67 1.89 10.83 16.15
N ILE A 68 2.79 10.87 15.17
CA ILE A 68 2.66 11.75 13.99
C ILE A 68 1.40 11.41 13.18
N ARG A 69 1.11 10.12 12.99
CA ARG A 69 -0.12 9.66 12.28
C ARG A 69 -1.37 10.17 13.01
N ASN A 70 -1.42 10.03 14.33
CA ASN A 70 -2.55 10.51 15.14
C ASN A 70 -2.71 12.03 15.11
N ILE A 71 -1.59 12.79 15.14
CA ILE A 71 -1.62 14.24 14.98
C ILE A 71 -2.23 14.61 13.63
N ARG A 72 -1.73 14.04 12.52
CA ARG A 72 -2.25 14.32 11.18
C ARG A 72 -3.75 14.02 11.07
N MET A 73 -4.21 12.92 11.68
CA MET A 73 -5.63 12.58 11.72
C MET A 73 -6.46 13.58 12.51
N THR A 74 -5.97 14.03 13.67
CA THR A 74 -6.68 14.95 14.56
C THR A 74 -6.86 16.33 13.91
N PHE A 75 -5.84 16.81 13.18
CA PHE A 75 -5.88 18.11 12.51
C PHE A 75 -6.48 18.07 11.08
N THR A 76 -6.93 16.91 10.61
CA THR A 76 -7.65 16.79 9.33
C THR A 76 -9.15 16.80 9.61
N SER A 77 -9.89 17.77 9.08
CA SER A 77 -11.34 17.88 9.35
C SER A 77 -12.22 17.21 8.28
N ASP A 78 -11.75 17.10 7.05
CA ASP A 78 -12.50 16.55 5.91
C ASP A 78 -12.45 15.00 5.94
N GLU A 79 -13.62 14.35 5.93
CA GLU A 79 -13.72 12.88 6.06
C GLU A 79 -13.13 12.13 4.86
N THR A 80 -13.22 12.69 3.65
CA THR A 80 -12.57 12.11 2.47
C THR A 80 -11.05 12.19 2.60
N LYS A 81 -10.52 13.32 3.09
CA LYS A 81 -9.08 13.45 3.38
C LYS A 81 -8.62 12.52 4.51
N LYS A 82 -9.47 12.28 5.52
CA LYS A 82 -9.17 11.26 6.55
C LYS A 82 -9.11 9.86 5.96
N ALA A 83 -10.03 9.51 5.05
CA ALA A 83 -9.99 8.23 4.35
C ALA A 83 -8.70 8.09 3.50
N ASP A 84 -8.31 9.15 2.79
CA ASP A 84 -7.03 9.21 2.06
C ASP A 84 -5.82 9.00 2.99
N LEU A 85 -5.82 9.63 4.17
CA LEU A 85 -4.74 9.46 5.16
C LEU A 85 -4.67 8.03 5.68
N GLU A 86 -5.80 7.41 6.03
CA GLU A 86 -5.82 6.01 6.47
C GLU A 86 -5.36 5.06 5.33
N ASN A 87 -5.75 5.34 4.08
CA ASN A 87 -5.25 4.62 2.91
C ASN A 87 -3.72 4.73 2.82
N LYS A 88 -3.17 5.93 2.97
CA LYS A 88 -1.72 6.15 3.01
C LYS A 88 -1.05 5.41 4.17
N PHE A 89 -1.62 5.41 5.37
CA PHE A 89 -1.05 4.68 6.50
C PHE A 89 -1.11 3.17 6.30
N SER A 90 -2.15 2.66 5.62
CA SER A 90 -2.20 1.24 5.25
C SER A 90 -1.11 0.87 4.24
N ASN A 91 -0.81 1.75 3.28
CA ASN A 91 0.31 1.61 2.35
C ASN A 91 1.64 1.55 3.11
N GLU A 92 1.90 2.50 4.01
CA GLU A 92 3.11 2.52 4.84
C GLU A 92 3.26 1.24 5.65
N ARG A 93 2.19 0.78 6.31
CA ARG A 93 2.21 -0.44 7.14
C ARG A 93 2.45 -1.71 6.32
N LEU A 94 1.92 -1.78 5.10
CA LEU A 94 2.15 -2.93 4.24
C LEU A 94 3.60 -2.99 3.76
N VAL A 95 4.20 -1.84 3.42
CA VAL A 95 5.62 -1.77 3.04
C VAL A 95 6.51 -2.08 4.24
N GLU A 96 6.17 -1.59 5.43
CA GLU A 96 6.86 -1.97 6.68
C GLU A 96 6.78 -3.50 6.92
N LEU A 97 5.60 -4.10 6.76
CA LEU A 97 5.40 -5.55 6.87
C LEU A 97 6.22 -6.32 5.85
N LYS A 98 6.21 -5.91 4.57
CA LYS A 98 7.05 -6.48 3.50
C LYS A 98 8.51 -6.46 3.94
N LYS A 99 9.00 -5.33 4.44
CA LYS A 99 10.39 -5.16 4.84
C LYS A 99 10.78 -6.00 6.05
N MET A 100 9.89 -6.14 7.03
CA MET A 100 10.12 -7.02 8.19
C MET A 100 10.25 -8.49 7.79
N ILE A 101 9.42 -8.94 6.83
CA ILE A 101 9.48 -10.31 6.31
C ILE A 101 10.79 -10.53 5.53
N GLU A 102 11.20 -9.56 4.70
CA GLU A 102 12.49 -9.60 4.01
C GLU A 102 13.68 -9.64 4.96
N ASN A 103 13.62 -8.87 6.05
CA ASN A 103 14.64 -8.83 7.10
C ASN A 103 14.59 -10.03 8.04
N LYS A 104 13.64 -10.96 7.86
CA LYS A 104 13.41 -12.12 8.74
C LYS A 104 13.23 -11.71 10.21
N SER A 105 12.49 -10.63 10.46
CA SER A 105 12.11 -10.20 11.81
C SER A 105 11.37 -11.32 12.55
N ASN A 106 11.31 -11.21 13.88
CA ASN A 106 10.66 -12.21 14.73
C ASN A 106 9.17 -12.43 14.32
N PRO A 107 8.70 -13.70 14.21
CA PRO A 107 7.34 -14.02 13.79
C PRO A 107 6.21 -13.32 14.56
N ASP A 108 6.35 -13.14 15.88
CA ASP A 108 5.35 -12.46 16.70
C ASP A 108 5.26 -10.97 16.38
N VAL A 109 6.39 -10.34 16.02
CA VAL A 109 6.39 -8.94 15.59
C VAL A 109 5.76 -8.82 14.21
N ILE A 110 5.99 -9.78 13.30
CA ILE A 110 5.32 -9.84 11.99
C ILE A 110 3.81 -10.03 12.15
N LYS A 111 3.36 -10.90 13.06
CA LYS A 111 1.92 -11.07 13.39
C LYS A 111 1.30 -9.75 13.85
N LYS A 112 1.94 -9.05 14.79
CA LYS A 112 1.50 -7.73 15.27
C LYS A 112 1.47 -6.68 14.15
N ALA A 113 2.49 -6.65 13.29
CA ALA A 113 2.51 -5.73 12.14
C ALA A 113 1.38 -6.03 11.15
N THR A 114 1.08 -7.31 10.92
CA THR A 114 -0.04 -7.77 10.08
C THR A 114 -1.38 -7.31 10.67
N GLU A 115 -1.54 -7.37 12.00
CA GLU A 115 -2.72 -6.86 12.70
C GLU A 115 -2.85 -5.35 12.56
N LYS A 116 -1.76 -4.60 12.70
CA LYS A 116 -1.76 -3.13 12.50
C LYS A 116 -2.10 -2.73 11.08
N TYR A 117 -1.64 -3.49 10.09
CA TYR A 117 -2.06 -3.31 8.71
C TYR A 117 -3.58 -3.56 8.56
N GLN A 118 -4.10 -4.67 9.08
CA GLN A 118 -5.53 -4.98 9.04
C GLN A 118 -6.39 -3.91 9.74
N GLU A 119 -5.96 -3.42 10.90
CA GLU A 119 -6.60 -2.30 11.62
C GLU A 119 -6.67 -1.05 10.75
N ALA A 120 -5.60 -0.72 10.01
CA ALA A 120 -5.59 0.43 9.11
C ALA A 120 -6.60 0.27 7.97
N ILE A 121 -6.70 -0.93 7.39
CA ILE A 121 -7.72 -1.24 6.37
C ILE A 121 -9.15 -1.07 6.93
N ASN A 122 -9.39 -1.53 8.16
CA ASN A 122 -10.69 -1.34 8.81
C ASN A 122 -11.00 0.15 9.05
N LYS A 123 -10.01 0.94 9.48
CA LYS A 123 -10.17 2.38 9.69
C LYS A 123 -10.51 3.12 8.40
N ILE A 124 -10.02 2.70 7.23
CA ILE A 124 -10.42 3.29 5.94
C ILE A 124 -11.94 3.21 5.80
N LYS A 125 -12.53 2.03 6.03
CA LYS A 125 -13.98 1.83 5.96
C LYS A 125 -14.73 2.69 6.98
N GLU A 126 -14.24 2.77 8.22
CA GLU A 126 -14.83 3.62 9.25
C GLU A 126 -14.85 5.10 8.87
N ARG A 127 -13.82 5.59 8.14
CA ARG A 127 -13.81 6.96 7.60
C ARG A 127 -14.76 7.10 6.43
N VAL A 128 -14.74 6.13 5.52
CA VAL A 128 -15.63 6.09 4.35
C VAL A 128 -17.11 6.11 4.76
N ASP A 129 -17.47 5.48 5.88
CA ASP A 129 -18.84 5.51 6.40
C ASP A 129 -19.30 6.90 6.87
N LYS A 130 -18.35 7.75 7.26
CA LYS A 130 -18.60 9.13 7.70
C LYS A 130 -18.64 10.12 6.54
N ILE A 131 -18.26 9.71 5.33
CA ILE A 131 -18.39 10.54 4.13
C ILE A 131 -19.87 10.68 3.79
N LYS A 132 -20.34 11.94 3.73
CA LYS A 132 -21.73 12.28 3.43
C LYS A 132 -22.03 12.08 1.95
N GLU A 133 -23.26 11.73 1.62
CA GLU A 133 -23.69 11.52 0.23
C GLU A 133 -23.62 12.80 -0.63
N ASN A 134 -23.76 13.97 -0.01
CA ASN A 134 -23.62 15.27 -0.68
C ASN A 134 -22.16 15.77 -0.74
N THR A 135 -21.18 14.93 -0.42
CA THR A 135 -19.76 15.27 -0.63
C THR A 135 -19.50 15.44 -2.12
N GLU A 136 -18.67 16.42 -2.48
CA GLU A 136 -18.30 16.70 -3.87
C GLU A 136 -17.82 15.44 -4.59
N GLU A 137 -18.50 15.07 -5.68
CA GLU A 137 -18.23 13.84 -6.45
C GLU A 137 -16.76 13.76 -6.88
N LYS A 138 -16.16 14.88 -7.27
CA LYS A 138 -14.75 14.95 -7.66
C LYS A 138 -13.80 14.48 -6.56
N LYS A 139 -14.08 14.83 -5.30
CA LYS A 139 -13.26 14.39 -4.15
C LYS A 139 -13.39 12.89 -3.93
N VAL A 140 -14.62 12.38 -3.98
CA VAL A 140 -14.90 10.94 -3.81
C VAL A 140 -14.25 10.13 -4.93
N ASN A 141 -14.39 10.59 -6.18
CA ASN A 141 -13.78 9.93 -7.35
C ASN A 141 -12.25 9.91 -7.25
N SER A 142 -11.63 11.02 -6.83
CA SER A 142 -10.17 11.08 -6.65
C SER A 142 -9.67 10.11 -5.58
N PHE A 143 -10.39 10.01 -4.44
CA PHE A 143 -10.10 8.99 -3.42
C PHE A 143 -10.25 7.58 -4.00
N LEU A 144 -11.36 7.27 -4.68
CA LEU A 144 -11.63 5.95 -5.22
C LEU A 144 -10.60 5.50 -6.26
N GLU A 145 -10.10 6.40 -7.11
CA GLU A 145 -9.03 6.08 -8.07
C GLU A 145 -7.75 5.61 -7.37
N LYS A 146 -7.28 6.39 -6.40
CA LYS A 146 -6.08 6.04 -5.60
C LYS A 146 -6.30 4.78 -4.79
N PHE A 147 -7.43 4.71 -4.09
CA PHE A 147 -7.81 3.56 -3.27
C PHE A 147 -7.82 2.28 -4.11
N THR A 148 -8.49 2.27 -5.27
CA THR A 148 -8.54 1.08 -6.15
C THR A 148 -7.14 0.64 -6.55
N ASN A 149 -6.30 1.56 -7.02
CA ASN A 149 -4.94 1.22 -7.43
C ASN A 149 -4.13 0.62 -6.27
N HIS A 150 -4.17 1.26 -5.10
CA HIS A 150 -3.45 0.79 -3.92
C HIS A 150 -3.93 -0.58 -3.45
N GLN A 151 -5.25 -0.83 -3.39
CA GLN A 151 -5.76 -2.11 -2.89
C GLN A 151 -5.40 -3.29 -3.83
N ILE A 152 -5.36 -3.08 -5.15
CA ILE A 152 -4.87 -4.12 -6.07
C ILE A 152 -3.39 -4.41 -5.85
N LEU A 153 -2.57 -3.37 -5.63
CA LEU A 153 -1.16 -3.54 -5.29
C LEU A 153 -0.98 -4.22 -3.93
N HIS A 154 -1.84 -3.93 -2.95
CA HIS A 154 -1.84 -4.61 -1.64
C HIS A 154 -2.09 -6.10 -1.80
N GLN A 155 -3.07 -6.47 -2.61
CA GLN A 155 -3.39 -7.86 -2.90
C GLN A 155 -2.21 -8.61 -3.52
N ARG A 156 -1.49 -7.98 -4.45
CA ARG A 156 -0.27 -8.53 -5.06
C ARG A 156 0.85 -8.70 -4.04
N ILE A 157 1.08 -7.71 -3.18
CA ILE A 157 2.10 -7.79 -2.12
C ILE A 157 1.75 -8.93 -1.16
N LEU A 158 0.53 -8.97 -0.63
CA LEU A 158 0.10 -10.03 0.31
C LEU A 158 0.21 -11.43 -0.30
N GLU A 159 -0.17 -11.60 -1.58
CA GLU A 159 0.04 -12.87 -2.30
C GLU A 159 1.52 -13.26 -2.38
N LYS A 160 2.41 -12.31 -2.69
CA LYS A 160 3.86 -12.57 -2.69
C LYS A 160 4.40 -12.91 -1.31
N LEU A 161 3.84 -12.31 -0.24
CA LEU A 161 4.29 -12.55 1.13
C LEU A 161 3.91 -13.95 1.63
N GLU A 162 2.81 -14.54 1.18
CA GLU A 162 2.43 -15.91 1.57
C GLU A 162 3.51 -16.95 1.25
N GLY A 163 4.27 -16.76 0.17
CA GLY A 163 5.39 -17.65 -0.18
C GLY A 163 6.71 -17.35 0.54
N LYS A 164 6.75 -16.31 1.38
CA LYS A 164 7.98 -15.81 2.03
C LYS A 164 7.90 -15.77 3.55
N VAL A 165 6.70 -15.84 4.11
CA VAL A 165 6.47 -15.74 5.55
C VAL A 165 6.78 -17.07 6.25
N PRO A 166 7.20 -17.04 7.52
CA PRO A 166 7.26 -18.25 8.35
C PRO A 166 5.90 -18.94 8.43
N GLU A 167 5.90 -20.27 8.55
CA GLU A 167 4.68 -21.08 8.62
C GLU A 167 3.71 -20.60 9.71
N GLU A 168 4.25 -20.23 10.88
CA GLU A 168 3.50 -19.69 12.01
C GLU A 168 2.72 -18.39 11.71
N VAL A 169 3.12 -17.66 10.67
CA VAL A 169 2.54 -16.37 10.27
C VAL A 169 1.62 -16.52 9.05
N LEU A 170 1.78 -17.60 8.28
CA LEU A 170 1.11 -17.83 7.00
C LEU A 170 -0.40 -17.68 7.09
N GLU A 171 -1.02 -18.31 8.09
CA GLU A 171 -2.47 -18.26 8.25
C GLU A 171 -2.97 -16.82 8.50
N LYS A 172 -2.25 -16.07 9.33
CA LYS A 172 -2.59 -14.67 9.61
C LYS A 172 -2.53 -13.80 8.36
N ILE A 173 -1.57 -14.04 7.47
CA ILE A 173 -1.45 -13.32 6.20
C ILE A 173 -2.59 -13.68 5.25
N LYS A 174 -2.94 -14.97 5.14
CA LYS A 174 -4.07 -15.43 4.33
C LYS A 174 -5.38 -14.80 4.77
N GLU A 175 -5.69 -14.88 6.06
CA GLU A 175 -6.89 -14.25 6.62
C GLU A 175 -6.92 -12.73 6.37
N THR A 176 -5.77 -12.07 6.55
CA THR A 176 -5.66 -10.62 6.34
C THR A 176 -5.88 -10.24 4.89
N ARG A 177 -5.37 -11.06 3.96
CA ARG A 177 -5.61 -10.91 2.54
C ARG A 177 -7.09 -11.09 2.17
N GLU A 178 -7.79 -12.03 2.79
CA GLU A 178 -9.22 -12.24 2.55
C GLU A 178 -10.07 -11.08 3.08
N ARG A 179 -9.83 -10.66 4.33
CA ARG A 179 -10.51 -9.51 4.94
C ARG A 179 -10.22 -8.20 4.22
N HIS A 180 -9.02 -8.03 3.67
CA HIS A 180 -8.66 -6.87 2.85
C HIS A 180 -9.61 -6.71 1.64
N ILE A 181 -9.87 -7.79 0.90
CA ILE A 181 -10.72 -7.73 -0.30
C ILE A 181 -12.20 -7.51 0.08
N GLU A 182 -12.64 -8.10 1.19
CA GLU A 182 -13.97 -7.81 1.74
C GLU A 182 -14.12 -6.31 2.04
N LYS A 183 -13.14 -5.72 2.72
CA LYS A 183 -13.16 -4.28 3.04
C LYS A 183 -13.11 -3.40 1.78
N PHE A 184 -12.35 -3.81 0.77
CA PHE A 184 -12.34 -3.16 -0.55
C PHE A 184 -13.73 -3.13 -1.18
N SER A 185 -14.43 -4.28 -1.19
CA SER A 185 -15.80 -4.39 -1.70
C SER A 185 -16.77 -3.49 -0.93
N GLU A 186 -16.69 -3.48 0.40
CA GLU A 186 -17.54 -2.63 1.22
C GLU A 186 -17.33 -1.13 0.96
N VAL A 187 -16.07 -0.69 0.79
CA VAL A 187 -15.75 0.72 0.47
C VAL A 187 -16.31 1.10 -0.91
N MET A 188 -16.15 0.23 -1.91
CA MET A 188 -16.70 0.44 -3.26
C MET A 188 -18.21 0.61 -3.21
N GLN A 189 -18.93 -0.27 -2.52
CA GLN A 189 -20.39 -0.22 -2.41
C GLN A 189 -20.89 1.01 -1.63
N LYS A 190 -20.11 1.49 -0.65
CA LYS A 190 -20.47 2.68 0.12
C LYS A 190 -20.37 3.94 -0.75
N LEU A 191 -19.27 4.13 -1.46
CA LEU A 191 -18.97 5.39 -2.16
C LEU A 191 -19.41 5.43 -3.62
N GLU A 192 -19.54 4.28 -4.29
CA GLU A 192 -19.95 4.20 -5.69
C GLU A 192 -21.24 3.39 -5.81
N LYS A 193 -22.35 4.10 -6.08
CA LYS A 193 -23.66 3.46 -6.29
C LYS A 193 -23.81 2.92 -7.71
N ASN A 194 -23.07 3.48 -8.67
CA ASN A 194 -23.10 3.02 -10.04
C ASN A 194 -22.21 1.78 -10.20
N LYS A 195 -22.85 0.63 -10.34
CA LYS A 195 -22.19 -0.67 -10.50
C LYS A 195 -21.30 -0.72 -11.74
N ASP A 196 -21.66 -0.05 -12.82
CA ASP A 196 -20.82 0.01 -14.03
C ASP A 196 -19.53 0.80 -13.78
N LYS A 197 -19.59 1.87 -12.98
CA LYS A 197 -18.38 2.59 -12.56
C LYS A 197 -17.48 1.74 -11.66
N ILE A 198 -18.03 0.90 -10.78
CA ILE A 198 -17.22 -0.06 -10.00
C ILE A 198 -16.48 -1.02 -10.93
N VAL A 199 -17.20 -1.61 -11.90
CA VAL A 199 -16.63 -2.54 -12.88
C VAL A 199 -15.53 -1.85 -13.68
N GLU A 200 -15.79 -0.65 -14.20
CA GLU A 200 -14.81 0.14 -14.96
C GLU A 200 -13.53 0.43 -14.15
N ARG A 201 -13.66 0.82 -12.88
CA ARG A 201 -12.49 1.07 -12.01
C ARG A 201 -11.64 -0.19 -11.83
N ILE A 202 -12.26 -1.32 -11.55
CA ILE A 202 -11.56 -2.60 -11.37
C ILE A 202 -10.87 -3.00 -12.67
N GLU A 203 -11.54 -2.84 -13.80
CA GLU A 203 -11.02 -3.17 -15.11
C GLU A 203 -9.82 -2.35 -15.53
N ASN A 204 -9.91 -1.02 -15.36
CA ASN A 204 -8.84 -0.10 -15.69
C ASN A 204 -7.57 -0.45 -14.90
N ILE A 205 -7.73 -0.83 -13.63
CA ILE A 205 -6.60 -1.19 -12.76
C ILE A 205 -6.06 -2.59 -13.07
N ILE A 206 -6.92 -3.55 -13.42
CA ILE A 206 -6.50 -4.89 -13.88
C ILE A 206 -5.60 -4.77 -15.12
N GLU A 207 -6.03 -3.97 -16.11
CA GLU A 207 -5.27 -3.72 -17.33
C GLU A 207 -3.96 -3.00 -17.04
N LYS A 208 -4.04 -1.89 -16.29
CA LYS A 208 -2.87 -1.07 -15.94
C LYS A 208 -1.78 -1.84 -15.22
N ASN A 209 -2.15 -2.76 -14.32
CA ASN A 209 -1.20 -3.48 -13.46
C ASN A 209 -0.88 -4.90 -13.93
N GLN A 210 -1.37 -5.32 -15.12
CA GLN A 210 -1.24 -6.70 -15.61
C GLN A 210 -1.62 -7.73 -14.55
N THR A 211 -2.76 -7.50 -13.91
CA THR A 211 -3.18 -8.28 -12.74
C THR A 211 -3.47 -9.73 -13.15
N ASN A 212 -2.94 -10.70 -12.40
CA ASN A 212 -3.13 -12.12 -12.70
C ASN A 212 -4.58 -12.58 -12.41
N ASN A 213 -5.00 -13.69 -13.04
CA ASN A 213 -6.37 -14.21 -12.92
C ASN A 213 -6.76 -14.56 -11.47
N ARG A 214 -5.81 -15.02 -10.64
CA ARG A 214 -6.06 -15.39 -9.24
C ARG A 214 -6.52 -14.20 -8.41
N ILE A 215 -5.92 -13.04 -8.60
CA ILE A 215 -6.31 -11.80 -7.90
C ILE A 215 -7.70 -11.36 -8.37
N ILE A 216 -7.97 -11.45 -9.67
CA ILE A 216 -9.25 -11.09 -10.26
C ILE A 216 -10.37 -11.98 -9.70
N GLU A 217 -10.15 -13.30 -9.65
CA GLU A 217 -11.10 -14.25 -9.06
C GLU A 217 -11.42 -13.92 -7.61
N ARG A 218 -10.42 -13.58 -6.80
CA ARG A 218 -10.63 -13.23 -5.39
C ARG A 218 -11.43 -11.95 -5.22
N ILE A 219 -11.15 -10.93 -6.03
CA ILE A 219 -11.96 -9.70 -6.04
C ILE A 219 -13.41 -10.04 -6.39
N ASN A 220 -13.60 -10.83 -7.45
CA ASN A 220 -14.92 -11.27 -7.90
C ASN A 220 -15.69 -12.04 -6.83
N GLN A 221 -15.02 -12.89 -6.03
CA GLN A 221 -15.66 -13.65 -4.96
C GLN A 221 -16.25 -12.78 -3.84
N LYS A 222 -15.70 -11.59 -3.60
CA LYS A 222 -16.17 -10.66 -2.55
C LYS A 222 -17.02 -9.52 -3.08
N MET A 223 -17.16 -9.41 -4.40
CA MET A 223 -18.04 -8.42 -5.03
C MET A 223 -19.50 -8.91 -5.05
N PRO A 224 -20.48 -8.00 -4.98
CA PRO A 224 -21.88 -8.32 -5.21
C PRO A 224 -22.12 -9.03 -6.55
N ASP A 225 -23.13 -9.90 -6.61
CA ASP A 225 -23.40 -10.79 -7.74
C ASP A 225 -23.57 -10.04 -9.08
N ASP A 226 -24.18 -8.86 -9.06
CA ASP A 226 -24.38 -7.99 -10.21
C ASP A 226 -23.05 -7.42 -10.74
N VAL A 227 -22.16 -6.99 -9.86
CA VAL A 227 -20.79 -6.54 -10.21
C VAL A 227 -19.97 -7.71 -10.72
N ARG A 228 -19.99 -8.85 -10.02
CA ARG A 228 -19.25 -10.06 -10.38
C ARG A 228 -19.62 -10.54 -11.79
N THR A 229 -20.90 -10.59 -12.10
CA THR A 229 -21.40 -11.03 -13.41
C THR A 229 -20.89 -10.12 -14.53
N LYS A 230 -20.88 -8.80 -14.31
CA LYS A 230 -20.38 -7.81 -15.28
C LYS A 230 -18.87 -7.93 -15.50
N ILE A 231 -18.09 -8.10 -14.43
CA ILE A 231 -16.63 -8.30 -14.53
C ILE A 231 -16.33 -9.58 -15.34
N ASN A 232 -16.97 -10.70 -15.00
CA ASN A 232 -16.77 -11.98 -15.70
C ASN A 232 -17.09 -11.88 -17.20
N ALA A 233 -18.22 -11.25 -17.56
CA ALA A 233 -18.61 -11.09 -18.95
C ALA A 233 -17.58 -10.29 -19.76
N ARG A 234 -17.00 -9.25 -19.15
CA ARG A 234 -15.99 -8.41 -19.81
C ARG A 234 -14.62 -9.09 -19.88
N ILE A 235 -14.21 -9.88 -18.88
CA ILE A 235 -12.99 -10.70 -18.94
C ILE A 235 -13.09 -11.74 -20.07
N GLN A 236 -14.21 -12.47 -20.16
CA GLN A 236 -14.44 -13.44 -21.24
C GLN A 236 -14.41 -12.78 -22.62
N LYS A 237 -14.94 -11.56 -22.74
CA LYS A 237 -14.86 -10.78 -23.99
C LYS A 237 -13.42 -10.43 -24.36
N ARG A 238 -12.57 -10.10 -23.38
CA ARG A 238 -11.14 -9.81 -23.61
C ARG A 238 -10.38 -11.04 -24.10
N GLU A 239 -10.61 -12.20 -23.49
CA GLU A 239 -9.96 -13.45 -23.87
C GLU A 239 -10.33 -13.89 -25.29
N LYS A 240 -11.57 -13.65 -25.72
CA LYS A 240 -12.03 -13.93 -27.10
C LYS A 240 -11.45 -12.99 -28.17
N ASN A 241 -10.94 -11.83 -27.76
CA ASN A 241 -10.42 -10.80 -28.66
C ASN A 241 -8.87 -10.75 -28.70
N LYS A 242 -8.19 -11.64 -27.96
CA LYS A 242 -6.75 -11.88 -28.04
C LYS A 242 -6.47 -13.07 -28.94
#